data_AF-A0AAJ3ULK6-F1
#
_entry.id   AF-A0AAJ3ULK6-F1
#
_cell.length_a   1.000
_cell.length_b   1.000
_cell.length_c   1.000
_cell.angle_alpha   90.00
_cell.angle_beta   90.00
_cell.angle_gamma   90.00
#
_symmetry.space_group_name_H-M   'P 1'
#
loop_
_entity.id
_entity.type
_entity.pdbx_description
1 polymer ?
#
loop_
_entity_poly.entity_id
_entity_poly.type
_entity_poly.pdbx_seq_one_letter_code
_entity_poly.pdbx_strand_id
1 'polypeptide(L)'
;MPYRNGVAYYGAYGGGDNTASQARNPTTSRQLSESTKQLFKAIDDGNLEDFKEALAEGADVNAFDKEGMTPLMSIVTNLSAGSETEKEYQNMIRLLLLHRSIDVNISEQNNNNTVLHLAMCFQQKKTLQLLLSHPNINTYLTNKNHQNPEECARQNRAGHLIIEIQKAQKGKELLAALSSGNICQAKRLLNQELHPNCWRRTQDGRIKTPLSLIIRLCLRTITEDEKEVLTKLLKHKDLDFSYEQYAQLKQTIEQAIQSRLTDTINRKDLDDVKKLVEDNCFINRAVVTAALGGVDNPVNSIKDYLNEKFPANTNNIPEDFEKFLQGLERTKAQLVEKEQELTNKTGKISQLEKDLVQVRQEKSAQQSELIEFKRIVCGRASDTVEISRLKRDLKQVREERDRLSSENRLLRSNKNEKSSQAISSGRKLSNYASACFILLGVYTVVACLVIEDYPGIISAFFTAVALAFFLLGCCNLYKANTILSDVESTQLGGLERS
;
A
#
# COMPACT_ATOMS: atom_id res chain seq x y z
N MET A 1 -2.37 -11.86 -33.84
CA MET A 1 -3.72 -11.88 -34.47
C MET A 1 -4.09 -13.32 -34.73
N PRO A 2 -5.36 -13.75 -34.68
CA PRO A 2 -6.56 -13.05 -34.19
C PRO A 2 -6.44 -12.61 -32.70
N TYR A 3 -7.46 -12.13 -31.99
CA TYR A 3 -8.88 -11.89 -32.34
C TYR A 3 -9.34 -10.48 -31.94
N ARG A 4 -10.44 -10.05 -32.57
CA ARG A 4 -11.44 -9.12 -32.06
C ARG A 4 -12.77 -9.85 -32.16
N ASN A 5 -13.57 -9.85 -31.10
CA ASN A 5 -15.03 -9.98 -31.23
C ASN A 5 -15.67 -9.07 -30.20
N GLY A 6 -16.36 -8.04 -30.68
CA GLY A 6 -16.97 -7.04 -29.83
C GLY A 6 -18.27 -7.51 -29.24
N VAL A 7 -18.49 -7.20 -27.96
CA VAL A 7 -19.85 -7.05 -27.41
C VAL A 7 -19.99 -5.57 -27.07
N ALA A 8 -20.89 -4.88 -27.77
CA ALA A 8 -21.07 -3.44 -27.62
C ALA A 8 -21.82 -3.13 -26.31
N TYR A 9 -21.17 -2.43 -25.38
CA TYR A 9 -21.85 -1.77 -24.27
C TYR A 9 -22.32 -0.37 -24.70
N TYR A 10 -23.55 -0.29 -25.21
CA TYR A 10 -24.36 0.92 -25.09
C TYR A 10 -24.97 0.96 -23.68
N GLY A 11 -25.26 2.12 -23.07
CA GLY A 11 -25.10 3.47 -23.58
C GLY A 11 -25.26 4.52 -22.47
N ALA A 12 -25.11 5.80 -22.83
CA ALA A 12 -25.10 6.89 -21.86
C ALA A 12 -26.49 7.28 -21.33
N TYR A 13 -26.55 7.58 -20.03
CA TYR A 13 -27.40 8.64 -19.47
C TYR A 13 -26.60 9.35 -18.38
N GLY A 14 -26.69 10.69 -18.34
CA GLY A 14 -26.02 11.51 -17.34
C GLY A 14 -27.00 12.26 -16.45
N GLY A 15 -26.51 12.78 -15.33
CA GLY A 15 -27.19 13.78 -14.51
C GLY A 15 -27.24 13.48 -13.02
N GLY A 16 -26.63 14.38 -12.23
CA GLY A 16 -27.20 14.79 -10.93
C GLY A 16 -26.79 14.06 -9.65
N ASP A 17 -25.96 14.75 -8.84
CA ASP A 17 -26.04 14.87 -7.38
C ASP A 17 -25.88 13.66 -6.44
N ASN A 18 -24.64 13.60 -5.89
CA ASN A 18 -24.31 13.48 -4.46
C ASN A 18 -25.41 13.08 -3.45
N THR A 19 -25.16 12.03 -2.66
CA THR A 19 -24.84 12.21 -1.21
C THR A 19 -24.29 10.94 -0.51
N ALA A 20 -23.36 11.16 0.42
CA ALA A 20 -23.06 10.34 1.61
C ALA A 20 -22.75 8.82 1.48
N SER A 21 -21.49 8.48 1.16
CA SER A 21 -20.73 7.45 1.91
C SER A 21 -19.22 7.55 1.64
N GLN A 22 -18.56 8.55 2.23
CA GLN A 22 -17.10 8.72 2.13
C GLN A 22 -16.34 7.81 3.09
N ALA A 23 -15.57 6.86 2.56
CA ALA A 23 -14.21 6.46 2.96
C ALA A 23 -13.83 5.23 2.11
N ARG A 24 -12.97 5.31 1.09
CA ARG A 24 -11.69 6.03 0.99
C ARG A 24 -11.48 6.57 -0.42
N ASN A 25 -11.18 7.87 -0.56
CA ASN A 25 -10.63 8.43 -1.80
C ASN A 25 -9.10 8.53 -1.70
N PRO A 26 -8.32 7.73 -2.46
CA PRO A 26 -6.94 8.06 -2.77
C PRO A 26 -6.90 8.94 -4.03
N THR A 27 -7.30 10.21 -3.90
CA THR A 27 -7.24 11.20 -5.01
C THR A 27 -5.79 11.67 -5.23
N THR A 28 -4.94 10.75 -5.67
CA THR A 28 -3.59 11.01 -6.18
C THR A 28 -3.30 9.90 -7.17
N SER A 29 -2.80 10.23 -8.36
CA SER A 29 -2.25 9.25 -9.30
C SER A 29 -0.96 8.66 -8.73
N ARG A 30 -1.13 7.79 -7.73
CA ARG A 30 -0.05 7.10 -7.06
C ARG A 30 0.52 6.11 -8.07
N GLN A 31 1.62 6.51 -8.71
CA GLN A 31 2.33 5.68 -9.68
C GLN A 31 2.51 4.29 -9.07
N LEU A 32 1.92 3.26 -9.71
CA LEU A 32 1.97 1.89 -9.21
C LEU A 32 3.43 1.50 -8.95
N SER A 33 3.69 0.79 -7.84
CA SER A 33 5.02 0.23 -7.61
C SER A 33 5.36 -0.74 -8.73
N GLU A 34 6.65 -0.94 -9.02
CA GLU A 34 7.05 -1.78 -10.15
C GLU A 34 6.53 -3.22 -9.99
N SER A 35 6.64 -3.79 -8.79
CA SER A 35 6.03 -5.08 -8.43
C SER A 35 4.51 -5.12 -8.65
N THR A 36 3.79 -4.02 -8.44
CA THR A 36 2.34 -3.97 -8.70
C THR A 36 2.03 -3.91 -10.20
N LYS A 37 2.86 -3.25 -11.01
CA LYS A 37 2.74 -3.31 -12.48
C LYS A 37 3.06 -4.70 -13.01
N GLN A 38 4.10 -5.34 -12.47
CA GLN A 38 4.46 -6.72 -12.79
C GLN A 38 3.32 -7.68 -12.41
N LEU A 39 2.66 -7.50 -11.27
CA LEU A 39 1.49 -8.30 -10.88
C LEU A 39 0.37 -8.22 -11.94
N PHE A 40 0.02 -7.01 -12.39
CA PHE A 40 -0.97 -6.84 -13.47
C PHE A 40 -0.48 -7.40 -14.81
N LYS A 41 0.79 -7.21 -15.17
CA LYS A 41 1.36 -7.81 -16.38
C LYS A 41 1.31 -9.34 -16.34
N ALA A 42 1.63 -9.96 -15.20
CA ALA A 42 1.55 -11.41 -15.02
C ALA A 42 0.10 -11.95 -15.11
N ILE A 43 -0.90 -11.14 -14.73
CA ILE A 43 -2.32 -11.45 -14.97
C ILE A 43 -2.65 -11.36 -16.45
N ASP A 44 -2.23 -10.30 -17.15
CA ASP A 44 -2.49 -10.13 -18.60
C ASP A 44 -1.81 -11.22 -19.44
N ASP A 45 -0.60 -11.63 -19.07
CA ASP A 45 0.18 -12.70 -19.72
C ASP A 45 -0.24 -14.12 -19.26
N GLY A 46 -1.06 -14.26 -18.21
CA GLY A 46 -1.45 -15.54 -17.62
C GLY A 46 -0.32 -16.31 -16.90
N ASN A 47 0.81 -15.65 -16.60
CA ASN A 47 2.01 -16.27 -16.06
C ASN A 47 1.97 -16.40 -14.53
N LEU A 48 1.77 -17.63 -14.04
CA LEU A 48 1.68 -17.94 -12.60
C LEU A 48 2.99 -17.75 -11.83
N GLU A 49 4.16 -17.86 -12.45
CA GLU A 49 5.44 -17.71 -11.73
C GLU A 49 5.80 -16.23 -11.52
N ASP A 50 5.74 -15.41 -12.58
CA ASP A 50 5.89 -13.94 -12.47
C ASP A 50 4.88 -13.35 -11.47
N PHE A 51 3.67 -13.92 -11.43
CA PHE A 51 2.63 -13.54 -10.47
C PHE A 51 3.04 -13.82 -9.01
N LYS A 52 3.63 -14.99 -8.73
CA LYS A 52 4.16 -15.32 -7.40
C LYS A 52 5.35 -14.43 -7.03
N GLU A 53 6.22 -14.13 -7.99
CA GLU A 53 7.38 -13.26 -7.80
C GLU A 53 6.93 -11.84 -7.42
N ALA A 54 6.02 -11.24 -8.18
CA ALA A 54 5.43 -9.94 -7.87
C ALA A 54 4.78 -9.88 -6.47
N LEU A 55 4.07 -10.94 -6.05
CA LEU A 55 3.56 -11.05 -4.68
C LEU A 55 4.67 -11.14 -3.63
N ALA A 56 5.77 -11.86 -3.90
CA ALA A 56 6.91 -11.97 -3.00
C ALA A 56 7.73 -10.66 -2.88
N GLU A 57 7.72 -9.84 -3.93
CA GLU A 57 8.23 -8.46 -3.91
C GLU A 57 7.32 -7.47 -3.17
N GLY A 58 6.12 -7.89 -2.78
CA GLY A 58 5.17 -7.06 -2.05
C GLY A 58 4.31 -6.15 -2.94
N ALA A 59 3.92 -6.62 -4.12
CA ALA A 59 2.88 -5.99 -4.94
C ALA A 59 1.59 -5.72 -4.13
N ASP A 60 0.92 -4.60 -4.41
CA ASP A 60 -0.34 -4.26 -3.75
C ASP A 60 -1.51 -5.01 -4.38
N VAL A 61 -1.95 -6.06 -3.69
CA VAL A 61 -3.07 -6.93 -4.08
C VAL A 61 -4.44 -6.22 -4.17
N ASN A 62 -4.53 -4.97 -3.72
CA ASN A 62 -5.74 -4.15 -3.72
C ASN A 62 -5.63 -2.89 -4.60
N ALA A 63 -4.52 -2.73 -5.34
CA ALA A 63 -4.34 -1.60 -6.25
C ALA A 63 -5.38 -1.61 -7.38
N PHE A 64 -5.52 -0.49 -8.08
CA PHE A 64 -6.31 -0.42 -9.31
C PHE A 64 -5.40 -0.35 -10.53
N ASP A 65 -5.75 -1.08 -11.59
CA ASP A 65 -5.14 -0.94 -12.91
C ASP A 65 -5.69 0.27 -13.68
N LYS A 66 -5.28 0.38 -14.95
CA LYS A 66 -5.71 1.41 -15.91
C LYS A 66 -7.23 1.39 -16.20
N GLU A 67 -7.91 0.29 -15.91
CA GLU A 67 -9.35 0.09 -16.16
C GLU A 67 -10.18 0.28 -14.87
N GLY A 68 -9.52 0.58 -13.74
CA GLY A 68 -10.17 0.77 -12.45
C GLY A 68 -10.49 -0.55 -11.74
N MET A 69 -9.78 -1.63 -12.08
CA MET A 69 -10.00 -3.00 -11.59
C MET A 69 -8.91 -3.43 -10.61
N THR A 70 -9.26 -4.22 -9.61
CA THR A 70 -8.26 -4.84 -8.70
C THR A 70 -7.63 -6.08 -9.33
N PRO A 71 -6.44 -6.54 -8.91
CA PRO A 71 -5.80 -7.76 -9.43
C PRO A 71 -6.75 -8.97 -9.44
N LEU A 72 -7.56 -9.12 -8.38
CA LEU A 72 -8.55 -10.18 -8.29
C LEU A 72 -9.68 -10.04 -9.34
N MET A 73 -10.10 -8.81 -9.66
CA MET A 73 -11.10 -8.54 -10.69
C MET A 73 -10.53 -8.72 -12.10
N SER A 74 -9.30 -8.26 -12.37
CA SER A 74 -8.64 -8.39 -13.67
C SER A 74 -8.43 -9.88 -14.03
N ILE A 75 -8.13 -10.73 -13.06
CA ILE A 75 -8.13 -12.19 -13.26
C ILE A 75 -9.54 -12.71 -13.63
N VAL A 76 -10.59 -12.25 -12.95
CA VAL A 76 -11.97 -12.67 -13.22
C VAL A 76 -12.43 -12.23 -14.61
N THR A 77 -12.02 -11.08 -15.12
CA THR A 77 -12.33 -10.65 -16.51
C THR A 77 -11.50 -11.37 -17.56
N ASN A 78 -10.23 -11.67 -17.29
CA ASN A 78 -9.35 -12.35 -18.24
C ASN A 78 -9.61 -13.87 -18.32
N LEU A 79 -10.28 -14.45 -17.32
CA LEU A 79 -10.59 -15.87 -17.26
C LEU A 79 -11.64 -16.30 -18.31
N SER A 80 -11.18 -16.99 -19.35
CA SER A 80 -12.04 -17.71 -20.29
C SER A 80 -12.21 -19.17 -19.88
N ALA A 81 -13.46 -19.64 -19.77
CA ALA A 81 -13.76 -21.02 -19.41
C ALA A 81 -13.29 -22.01 -20.50
N GLY A 82 -12.64 -23.10 -20.10
CA GLY A 82 -12.10 -24.09 -21.04
C GLY A 82 -10.82 -23.66 -21.77
N SER A 83 -10.19 -22.55 -21.36
CA SER A 83 -8.85 -22.18 -21.82
C SER A 83 -7.77 -23.02 -21.13
N GLU A 84 -6.62 -23.19 -21.80
CA GLU A 84 -5.45 -23.88 -21.22
C GLU A 84 -4.97 -23.21 -19.92
N THR A 85 -5.17 -21.88 -19.80
CA THR A 85 -4.80 -21.04 -18.66
C THR A 85 -5.84 -21.00 -17.53
N GLU A 86 -6.97 -21.72 -17.63
CA GLU A 86 -7.99 -21.75 -16.58
C GLU A 86 -7.39 -22.15 -15.23
N LYS A 87 -6.47 -23.13 -15.21
CA LYS A 87 -5.85 -23.65 -13.99
C LYS A 87 -4.93 -22.62 -13.33
N GLU A 88 -4.15 -21.90 -14.13
CA GLU A 88 -3.21 -20.86 -13.71
C GLU A 88 -3.97 -19.71 -13.05
N TYR A 89 -5.03 -19.21 -13.68
CA TYR A 89 -5.89 -18.19 -13.10
C TYR A 89 -6.61 -18.65 -11.82
N GLN A 90 -7.09 -19.90 -11.74
CA GLN A 90 -7.65 -20.44 -10.50
C GLN A 90 -6.58 -20.48 -9.37
N ASN A 91 -5.31 -20.76 -9.69
CA ASN A 91 -4.21 -20.68 -8.73
C ASN A 91 -3.89 -19.23 -8.32
N MET A 92 -3.91 -18.27 -9.25
CA MET A 92 -3.75 -16.85 -8.94
C MET A 92 -4.85 -16.35 -7.99
N ILE A 93 -6.12 -16.70 -8.24
CA ILE A 93 -7.25 -16.41 -7.36
C ILE A 93 -6.99 -16.96 -5.95
N ARG A 94 -6.58 -18.24 -5.83
CA ARG A 94 -6.26 -18.85 -4.53
C ARG A 94 -5.14 -18.12 -3.81
N LEU A 95 -4.07 -17.75 -4.50
CA LEU A 95 -2.95 -17.00 -3.92
C LEU A 95 -3.39 -15.63 -3.37
N LEU A 96 -4.25 -14.89 -4.10
CA LEU A 96 -4.81 -13.62 -3.63
C LEU A 96 -5.75 -13.82 -2.44
N LEU A 97 -6.68 -14.78 -2.49
CA LEU A 97 -7.60 -15.08 -1.39
C LEU A 97 -6.86 -15.57 -0.13
N LEU A 98 -5.66 -16.13 -0.28
CA LEU A 98 -4.79 -16.51 0.82
C LEU A 98 -3.82 -15.40 1.26
N HIS A 99 -3.75 -14.26 0.57
CA HIS A 99 -2.92 -13.13 0.94
C HIS A 99 -3.47 -12.42 2.20
N ARG A 100 -2.60 -11.98 3.10
CA ARG A 100 -3.04 -11.47 4.43
C ARG A 100 -3.78 -10.12 4.35
N SER A 101 -3.47 -9.31 3.34
CA SER A 101 -4.01 -7.95 3.17
C SER A 101 -5.11 -7.83 2.12
N ILE A 102 -5.58 -8.94 1.53
CA ILE A 102 -6.60 -8.90 0.47
C ILE A 102 -7.92 -8.31 0.98
N ASP A 103 -8.49 -7.37 0.22
CA ASP A 103 -9.83 -6.85 0.44
C ASP A 103 -10.73 -7.26 -0.74
N VAL A 104 -11.40 -8.40 -0.55
CA VAL A 104 -12.31 -9.00 -1.54
C VAL A 104 -13.60 -8.21 -1.78
N ASN A 105 -13.83 -7.14 -1.02
CA ASN A 105 -15.06 -6.36 -1.02
C ASN A 105 -14.94 -5.03 -1.77
N ILE A 106 -13.77 -4.74 -2.35
CA ILE A 106 -13.57 -3.58 -3.22
C ILE A 106 -14.52 -3.67 -4.43
N SER A 107 -14.95 -2.51 -4.92
CA SER A 107 -15.71 -2.32 -6.15
C SER A 107 -14.87 -1.63 -7.23
N GLU A 108 -15.00 -2.02 -8.50
CA GLU A 108 -14.34 -1.32 -9.61
C GLU A 108 -14.94 0.08 -9.86
N GLN A 109 -14.16 0.95 -10.48
CA GLN A 109 -14.44 2.41 -10.50
C GLN A 109 -15.55 2.83 -11.48
N ASN A 110 -15.82 2.04 -12.52
CA ASN A 110 -16.72 2.41 -13.62
C ASN A 110 -18.19 2.13 -13.28
N ASN A 111 -18.50 0.98 -12.69
CA ASN A 111 -19.88 0.57 -12.36
C ASN A 111 -20.11 0.19 -10.89
N ASN A 112 -19.10 0.34 -10.01
CA ASN A 112 -19.12 -0.13 -8.62
C ASN A 112 -19.39 -1.65 -8.48
N ASN A 113 -19.09 -2.45 -9.49
CA ASN A 113 -19.20 -3.90 -9.40
C ASN A 113 -18.11 -4.46 -8.47
N THR A 114 -18.49 -5.25 -7.47
CA THR A 114 -17.54 -6.08 -6.73
C THR A 114 -17.16 -7.32 -7.54
N VAL A 115 -16.10 -8.03 -7.10
CA VAL A 115 -15.67 -9.29 -7.75
C VAL A 115 -16.80 -10.33 -7.89
N LEU A 116 -17.77 -10.37 -6.96
CA LEU A 116 -18.93 -11.25 -7.04
C LEU A 116 -19.89 -10.89 -8.18
N HIS A 117 -20.10 -9.59 -8.45
CA HIS A 117 -20.92 -9.15 -9.58
C HIS A 117 -20.30 -9.62 -10.90
N LEU A 118 -18.98 -9.43 -11.06
CA LEU A 118 -18.24 -9.87 -12.24
C LEU A 118 -18.34 -11.39 -12.43
N ALA A 119 -18.02 -12.17 -11.39
CA ALA A 119 -18.07 -13.63 -11.45
C ALA A 119 -19.48 -14.18 -11.80
N MET A 120 -20.54 -13.49 -11.38
CA MET A 120 -21.92 -13.82 -11.76
C MET A 120 -22.27 -13.38 -13.19
N CYS A 121 -21.87 -12.18 -13.63
CA CYS A 121 -22.06 -11.70 -15.00
C CYS A 121 -21.37 -12.60 -16.04
N PHE A 122 -20.14 -13.05 -15.77
CA PHE A 122 -19.38 -13.99 -16.62
C PHE A 122 -19.77 -15.46 -16.39
N GLN A 123 -20.76 -15.74 -15.52
CA GLN A 123 -21.27 -17.08 -15.20
C GLN A 123 -20.18 -18.09 -14.74
N GLN A 124 -19.11 -17.61 -14.11
CA GLN A 124 -17.94 -18.41 -13.74
C GLN A 124 -18.17 -19.17 -12.42
N LYS A 125 -18.91 -20.30 -12.49
CA LYS A 125 -19.27 -21.10 -11.31
C LYS A 125 -18.10 -21.44 -10.37
N LYS A 126 -16.98 -21.95 -10.91
CA LYS A 126 -15.80 -22.35 -10.09
C LYS A 126 -15.20 -21.16 -9.34
N THR A 127 -14.97 -20.06 -10.06
CA THR A 127 -14.51 -18.78 -9.51
C THR A 127 -15.44 -18.28 -8.40
N LEU A 128 -16.76 -18.30 -8.64
CA LEU A 128 -17.75 -17.90 -7.65
C LEU A 128 -17.66 -18.76 -6.38
N GLN A 129 -17.52 -20.08 -6.50
CA GLN A 129 -17.32 -20.99 -5.37
C GLN A 129 -16.03 -20.65 -4.58
N LEU A 130 -14.92 -20.36 -5.24
CA LEU A 130 -13.67 -19.92 -4.58
C LEU A 130 -13.86 -18.59 -3.84
N LEU A 131 -14.46 -17.58 -4.47
CA LEU A 131 -14.72 -16.28 -3.86
C LEU A 131 -15.63 -16.40 -2.63
N LEU A 132 -16.70 -17.19 -2.73
CA LEU A 132 -17.64 -17.44 -1.63
C LEU A 132 -17.06 -18.26 -0.47
N SER A 133 -15.96 -19.00 -0.71
CA SER A 133 -15.22 -19.71 0.34
C SER A 133 -14.53 -18.77 1.34
N HIS A 134 -14.20 -17.55 0.90
CA HIS A 134 -13.44 -16.58 1.67
C HIS A 134 -14.23 -16.09 2.90
N PRO A 135 -13.63 -15.99 4.11
CA PRO A 135 -14.36 -15.67 5.33
C PRO A 135 -15.06 -14.30 5.27
N ASN A 136 -14.40 -13.29 4.71
CA ASN A 136 -14.82 -11.89 4.79
C ASN A 136 -15.62 -11.40 3.55
N ILE A 137 -15.98 -12.29 2.62
CA ILE A 137 -16.71 -11.90 1.41
C ILE A 137 -18.14 -11.43 1.74
N ASN A 138 -18.53 -10.26 1.24
CA ASN A 138 -19.84 -9.65 1.45
C ASN A 138 -20.72 -9.76 0.19
N THR A 139 -21.86 -10.43 0.32
CA THR A 139 -22.82 -10.68 -0.76
C THR A 139 -23.90 -9.62 -0.90
N TYR A 140 -23.88 -8.55 -0.09
CA TYR A 140 -24.93 -7.51 -0.03
C TYR A 140 -24.49 -6.15 -0.58
N LEU A 141 -23.24 -6.00 -1.00
CA LEU A 141 -22.74 -4.75 -1.58
C LEU A 141 -23.40 -4.48 -2.92
N THR A 142 -23.81 -3.24 -3.18
CA THR A 142 -24.55 -2.87 -4.40
C THR A 142 -23.68 -2.12 -5.41
N ASN A 143 -23.85 -2.41 -6.69
CA ASN A 143 -23.26 -1.65 -7.80
C ASN A 143 -23.99 -0.30 -8.05
N LYS A 144 -23.59 0.46 -9.09
CA LYS A 144 -24.20 1.76 -9.45
C LYS A 144 -25.68 1.66 -9.84
N ASN A 145 -26.19 0.48 -10.17
CA ASN A 145 -27.61 0.25 -10.43
C ASN A 145 -28.40 -0.10 -9.16
N HIS A 146 -27.79 0.05 -7.98
CA HIS A 146 -28.31 -0.37 -6.67
C HIS A 146 -28.59 -1.88 -6.54
N GLN A 147 -27.96 -2.70 -7.39
CA GLN A 147 -28.15 -4.15 -7.40
C GLN A 147 -27.03 -4.80 -6.60
N ASN A 148 -27.37 -5.73 -5.70
CA ASN A 148 -26.38 -6.66 -5.15
C ASN A 148 -26.05 -7.79 -6.18
N PRO A 149 -25.03 -8.64 -5.95
CA PRO A 149 -24.66 -9.71 -6.88
C PRO A 149 -25.84 -10.64 -7.21
N GLU A 150 -26.70 -10.95 -6.23
CA GLU A 150 -27.84 -11.84 -6.44
C GLU A 150 -28.89 -11.22 -7.37
N GLU A 151 -29.23 -9.94 -7.16
CA GLU A 151 -30.12 -9.16 -8.03
C GLU A 151 -29.55 -9.01 -9.45
N CYS A 152 -28.26 -8.71 -9.55
CA CYS A 152 -27.54 -8.64 -10.81
C CYS A 152 -27.60 -9.99 -11.57
N ALA A 153 -27.44 -11.11 -10.86
CA ALA A 153 -27.54 -12.44 -11.43
C ALA A 153 -28.95 -12.80 -11.92
N ARG A 154 -30.00 -12.36 -11.21
CA ARG A 154 -31.40 -12.54 -11.66
C ARG A 154 -31.68 -11.82 -12.98
N GLN A 155 -31.07 -10.66 -13.22
CA GLN A 155 -31.23 -9.90 -14.45
C GLN A 155 -30.39 -10.48 -15.61
N ASN A 156 -29.18 -11.00 -15.34
CA ASN A 156 -28.19 -11.38 -16.37
C ASN A 156 -28.18 -12.87 -16.74
N ARG A 157 -29.33 -13.56 -16.75
CA ARG A 157 -29.47 -15.04 -16.99
C ARG A 157 -28.66 -15.96 -16.05
N ALA A 158 -27.93 -15.39 -15.09
CA ALA A 158 -27.05 -16.09 -14.16
C ALA A 158 -27.76 -16.56 -12.88
N GLY A 159 -29.09 -16.47 -12.80
CA GLY A 159 -29.88 -16.83 -11.62
C GLY A 159 -29.66 -18.27 -11.10
N HIS A 160 -29.20 -19.18 -11.97
CA HIS A 160 -28.80 -20.54 -11.59
C HIS A 160 -27.59 -20.59 -10.63
N LEU A 161 -26.79 -19.52 -10.53
CA LEU A 161 -25.64 -19.40 -9.62
C LEU A 161 -26.01 -18.93 -8.21
N ILE A 162 -27.24 -18.45 -7.99
CA ILE A 162 -27.72 -17.98 -6.68
C ILE A 162 -27.66 -19.13 -5.64
N ILE A 163 -27.87 -20.38 -6.08
CA ILE A 163 -27.75 -21.56 -5.22
C ILE A 163 -26.35 -21.73 -4.61
N GLU A 164 -25.29 -21.23 -5.27
CA GLU A 164 -23.93 -21.33 -4.75
C GLU A 164 -23.69 -20.36 -3.58
N ILE A 165 -24.36 -19.20 -3.53
CA ILE A 165 -24.40 -18.32 -2.34
C ILE A 165 -25.02 -19.06 -1.15
N GLN A 166 -26.16 -19.73 -1.36
CA GLN A 166 -26.85 -20.48 -0.31
C GLN A 166 -26.01 -21.66 0.20
N LYS A 167 -25.33 -22.37 -0.71
CA LYS A 167 -24.38 -23.45 -0.35
C LYS A 167 -23.19 -22.93 0.45
N ALA A 168 -22.64 -21.77 0.10
CA ALA A 168 -21.54 -21.16 0.83
C ALA A 168 -21.95 -20.73 2.24
N GLN A 169 -23.16 -20.21 2.42
CA GLN A 169 -23.70 -19.89 3.75
C GLN A 169 -23.76 -21.15 4.65
N LYS A 170 -24.30 -22.26 4.13
CA LYS A 170 -24.29 -23.56 4.85
C LYS A 170 -22.88 -24.12 5.08
N GLY A 171 -21.94 -23.86 4.17
CA GLY A 171 -20.52 -24.17 4.34
C GLY A 171 -19.87 -23.41 5.50
N LYS A 172 -20.20 -22.13 5.66
CA LYS A 172 -19.78 -21.31 6.81
C LYS A 172 -20.41 -21.79 8.12
N GLU A 173 -21.68 -22.23 8.09
CA GLU A 173 -22.34 -22.87 9.25
C GLU A 173 -21.69 -24.21 9.63
N LEU A 174 -21.28 -25.03 8.66
CA LEU A 174 -20.55 -26.29 8.91
C LEU A 174 -19.19 -26.00 9.55
N LEU A 175 -18.45 -25.03 9.04
CA LEU A 175 -17.18 -24.56 9.61
C LEU A 175 -17.37 -24.07 11.06
N ALA A 176 -18.48 -23.40 11.37
CA ALA A 176 -18.82 -22.94 12.71
C ALA A 176 -19.17 -24.11 13.65
N ALA A 177 -20.01 -25.05 13.21
CA ALA A 177 -20.40 -26.24 13.97
C ALA A 177 -19.19 -27.12 14.34
N LEU A 178 -18.30 -27.39 13.37
CA LEU A 178 -17.06 -28.12 13.62
C LEU A 178 -16.08 -27.33 14.49
N SER A 179 -16.11 -26.00 14.41
CA SER A 179 -15.28 -25.14 15.26
C SER A 179 -15.70 -25.14 16.73
N SER A 180 -16.98 -25.39 17.02
CA SER A 180 -17.51 -25.52 18.38
C SER A 180 -17.63 -26.98 18.86
N GLY A 181 -17.25 -27.96 18.04
CA GLY A 181 -17.39 -29.38 18.35
C GLY A 181 -18.84 -29.91 18.26
N ASN A 182 -19.77 -29.16 17.66
CA ASN A 182 -21.16 -29.58 17.50
C ASN A 182 -21.32 -30.58 16.35
N ILE A 183 -20.90 -31.83 16.58
CA ILE A 183 -20.96 -32.91 15.61
C ILE A 183 -22.41 -33.17 15.13
N CYS A 184 -23.41 -33.12 16.00
CA CYS A 184 -24.82 -33.31 15.63
C CYS A 184 -25.32 -32.24 14.64
N GLN A 185 -24.85 -31.00 14.74
CA GLN A 185 -25.14 -29.97 13.73
C GLN A 185 -24.36 -30.21 12.44
N ALA A 186 -23.09 -30.60 12.51
CA ALA A 186 -22.29 -30.94 11.33
C ALA A 186 -22.89 -32.11 10.53
N LYS A 187 -23.37 -33.18 11.20
CA LYS A 187 -24.11 -34.30 10.58
C LYS A 187 -25.35 -33.82 9.82
N ARG A 188 -26.15 -32.94 10.43
CA ARG A 188 -27.37 -32.39 9.81
C ARG A 188 -27.09 -31.47 8.62
N LEU A 189 -25.96 -30.75 8.64
CA LEU A 189 -25.55 -29.88 7.53
C LEU A 189 -25.00 -30.70 6.35
N LEU A 190 -24.20 -31.73 6.59
CA LEU A 190 -23.66 -32.62 5.55
C LEU A 190 -24.72 -33.46 4.81
N ASN A 191 -25.94 -33.56 5.35
CA ASN A 191 -27.08 -34.16 4.66
C ASN A 191 -27.80 -33.16 3.72
N GLN A 192 -27.29 -31.94 3.55
CA GLN A 192 -27.84 -30.88 2.69
C GLN A 192 -26.82 -30.46 1.63
N GLU A 193 -27.28 -29.83 0.55
CA GLU A 193 -26.36 -29.16 -0.38
C GLU A 193 -25.63 -28.00 0.32
N LEU A 194 -24.30 -28.06 0.35
CA LEU A 194 -23.42 -27.02 0.89
C LEU A 194 -22.10 -26.94 0.12
N HIS A 195 -21.31 -25.90 0.38
CA HIS A 195 -19.96 -25.76 -0.14
C HIS A 195 -18.94 -26.16 0.94
N PRO A 196 -18.14 -27.22 0.76
CA PRO A 196 -17.33 -27.80 1.84
C PRO A 196 -16.04 -27.03 2.16
N ASN A 197 -15.59 -26.14 1.25
CA ASN A 197 -14.24 -25.54 1.33
C ASN A 197 -14.22 -24.14 1.97
N CYS A 198 -15.31 -23.71 2.62
CA CYS A 198 -15.31 -22.46 3.37
C CYS A 198 -14.25 -22.51 4.48
N TRP A 199 -13.51 -21.42 4.70
CA TRP A 199 -12.39 -21.42 5.64
C TRP A 199 -12.32 -20.16 6.48
N ARG A 200 -11.54 -20.22 7.57
CA ARG A 200 -11.19 -19.04 8.38
C ARG A 200 -9.71 -19.05 8.74
N ARG A 201 -9.14 -17.86 8.91
CA ARG A 201 -7.79 -17.70 9.46
C ARG A 201 -7.86 -17.47 10.97
N THR A 202 -7.02 -18.16 11.73
CA THR A 202 -6.85 -17.91 13.17
C THR A 202 -5.79 -16.84 13.45
N GLN A 203 -5.72 -16.37 14.71
CA GLN A 203 -4.80 -15.30 15.13
C GLN A 203 -3.32 -15.65 14.89
N ASP A 204 -2.96 -16.92 15.02
CA ASP A 204 -1.66 -17.51 14.71
C ASP A 204 -1.43 -17.74 13.19
N GLY A 205 -2.25 -17.15 12.33
CA GLY A 205 -2.10 -17.15 10.87
C GLY A 205 -2.52 -18.45 10.16
N ARG A 206 -2.71 -19.54 10.90
CA ARG A 206 -3.16 -20.84 10.36
C ARG A 206 -4.55 -20.77 9.73
N ILE A 207 -4.78 -21.63 8.74
CA ILE A 207 -6.07 -21.78 8.06
C ILE A 207 -6.82 -22.94 8.71
N LYS A 208 -8.14 -22.77 8.92
CA LYS A 208 -9.05 -23.82 9.37
C LYS A 208 -10.18 -24.00 8.36
N THR A 209 -10.22 -25.18 7.77
CA THR A 209 -11.30 -25.73 6.92
C THR A 209 -12.17 -26.71 7.72
N PRO A 210 -13.39 -27.06 7.29
CA PRO A 210 -14.17 -28.17 7.84
C PRO A 210 -13.36 -29.46 7.96
N LEU A 211 -12.58 -29.81 6.92
CA LEU A 211 -11.77 -31.04 6.90
C LEU A 211 -10.67 -31.03 7.98
N SER A 212 -9.89 -29.96 8.05
CA SER A 212 -8.85 -29.80 9.09
C SER A 212 -9.41 -29.82 10.52
N LEU A 213 -10.66 -29.38 10.71
CA LEU A 213 -11.34 -29.37 12.00
C LEU A 213 -11.85 -30.75 12.38
N ILE A 214 -12.56 -31.45 11.49
CA ILE A 214 -13.06 -32.80 11.81
C ILE A 214 -11.91 -33.79 12.03
N ILE A 215 -10.83 -33.71 11.23
CA ILE A 215 -9.61 -34.50 11.46
C ILE A 215 -9.08 -34.23 12.87
N ARG A 216 -8.94 -32.96 13.27
CA ARG A 216 -8.45 -32.60 14.61
C ARG A 216 -9.37 -33.07 15.75
N LEU A 217 -10.67 -33.21 15.51
CA LEU A 217 -11.61 -33.81 16.47
C LEU A 217 -11.39 -35.32 16.55
N CYS A 218 -11.39 -36.04 15.42
CA CYS A 218 -11.10 -37.47 15.33
C CYS A 218 -9.77 -37.88 16.00
N LEU A 219 -8.75 -37.02 15.99
CA LEU A 219 -7.48 -37.34 16.66
C LEU A 219 -7.59 -37.30 18.20
N ARG A 220 -8.42 -36.41 18.75
CA ARG A 220 -8.67 -36.27 20.20
C ARG A 220 -9.60 -37.36 20.73
N THR A 221 -10.68 -37.59 20.02
CA THR A 221 -11.76 -38.51 20.34
C THR A 221 -12.15 -39.25 19.07
N ILE A 222 -12.33 -40.57 19.15
CA ILE A 222 -12.89 -41.34 18.03
C ILE A 222 -14.26 -41.82 18.46
N THR A 223 -15.27 -41.02 18.16
CA THR A 223 -16.68 -41.44 18.18
C THR A 223 -17.12 -41.86 16.77
N GLU A 224 -18.14 -42.73 16.69
CA GLU A 224 -18.75 -43.09 15.39
C GLU A 224 -19.36 -41.88 14.68
N ASP A 225 -19.86 -40.90 15.44
CA ASP A 225 -20.40 -39.65 14.89
C ASP A 225 -19.32 -38.80 14.20
N GLU A 226 -18.13 -38.69 14.77
CA GLU A 226 -16.98 -38.01 14.16
C GLU A 226 -16.50 -38.74 12.89
N LYS A 227 -16.42 -40.09 12.93
CA LYS A 227 -16.12 -40.91 11.75
C LYS A 227 -17.14 -40.71 10.64
N GLU A 228 -18.43 -40.67 10.96
CA GLU A 228 -19.50 -40.47 9.97
C GLU A 228 -19.38 -39.09 9.30
N VAL A 229 -19.14 -38.03 10.07
CA VAL A 229 -18.93 -36.67 9.55
C VAL A 229 -17.69 -36.60 8.66
N LEU A 230 -16.57 -37.18 9.08
CA LEU A 230 -15.35 -37.25 8.28
C LEU A 230 -15.59 -38.01 6.96
N THR A 231 -16.23 -39.17 7.03
CA THR A 231 -16.52 -40.01 5.86
C THR A 231 -17.47 -39.33 4.87
N LYS A 232 -18.50 -38.64 5.37
CA LYS A 232 -19.44 -37.86 4.54
C LYS A 232 -18.75 -36.66 3.88
N LEU A 233 -17.91 -35.94 4.62
CA LEU A 233 -17.16 -34.81 4.07
C LEU A 233 -16.15 -35.25 3.00
N LEU A 234 -15.38 -36.31 3.25
CA LEU A 234 -14.43 -36.88 2.28
C LEU A 234 -15.08 -37.40 1.00
N LYS A 235 -16.35 -37.83 1.07
CA LYS A 235 -17.17 -38.24 -0.09
C LYS A 235 -17.86 -37.06 -0.79
N HIS A 236 -17.71 -35.82 -0.32
CA HIS A 236 -18.37 -34.67 -0.93
C HIS A 236 -17.69 -34.28 -2.25
N LYS A 237 -18.43 -34.34 -3.37
CA LYS A 237 -17.90 -34.15 -4.74
C LYS A 237 -17.14 -32.83 -4.95
N ASP A 238 -17.56 -31.77 -4.27
CA ASP A 238 -16.98 -30.43 -4.38
C ASP A 238 -15.86 -30.17 -3.35
N LEU A 239 -15.39 -31.19 -2.61
CA LEU A 239 -14.30 -31.07 -1.63
C LEU A 239 -12.96 -30.83 -2.34
N ASP A 240 -12.21 -29.85 -1.85
CA ASP A 240 -10.96 -29.38 -2.43
C ASP A 240 -9.86 -29.30 -1.37
N PHE A 241 -8.84 -30.13 -1.55
CA PHE A 241 -7.71 -30.27 -0.63
C PHE A 241 -6.63 -29.20 -0.83
N SER A 242 -6.72 -28.32 -1.85
CA SER A 242 -5.67 -27.33 -2.15
C SER A 242 -5.50 -26.23 -1.09
N TYR A 243 -6.52 -26.00 -0.24
CA TYR A 243 -6.43 -25.13 0.93
C TYR A 243 -5.68 -25.77 2.11
N GLU A 244 -5.44 -27.07 2.04
CA GLU A 244 -4.74 -27.79 3.09
C GLU A 244 -3.24 -27.63 2.87
N GLN A 245 -2.55 -27.11 3.89
CA GLN A 245 -1.10 -27.17 3.96
C GLN A 245 -0.71 -28.63 4.18
N TYR A 246 -0.72 -29.40 3.09
CA TYR A 246 -0.61 -30.86 3.07
C TYR A 246 0.59 -31.37 3.88
N ALA A 247 1.71 -30.65 3.89
CA ALA A 247 2.87 -30.98 4.73
C ALA A 247 2.51 -31.04 6.23
N GLN A 248 1.76 -30.06 6.73
CA GLN A 248 1.38 -29.97 8.14
C GLN A 248 0.18 -30.87 8.49
N LEU A 249 -0.75 -31.09 7.55
CA LEU A 249 -1.82 -32.08 7.72
C LEU A 249 -1.26 -33.51 7.74
N LYS A 250 -0.38 -33.84 6.78
CA LYS A 250 0.37 -35.09 6.72
C LYS A 250 1.15 -35.30 8.02
N GLN A 251 1.94 -34.32 8.46
CA GLN A 251 2.69 -34.40 9.72
C GLN A 251 1.77 -34.61 10.94
N THR A 252 0.61 -33.95 10.99
CA THR A 252 -0.35 -34.11 12.10
C THR A 252 -1.00 -35.49 12.10
N ILE A 253 -1.31 -36.04 10.92
CA ILE A 253 -1.83 -37.41 10.75
C ILE A 253 -0.75 -38.43 11.10
N GLU A 254 0.48 -38.26 10.60
CA GLU A 254 1.63 -39.13 10.88
C GLU A 254 1.97 -39.15 12.38
N GLN A 255 2.03 -37.99 13.04
CA GLN A 255 2.28 -37.90 14.49
C GLN A 255 1.19 -38.58 15.32
N ALA A 256 -0.08 -38.45 14.94
CA ALA A 256 -1.18 -39.05 15.68
C ALA A 256 -1.37 -40.55 15.38
N ILE A 257 -1.00 -41.01 14.19
CA ILE A 257 -0.85 -42.43 13.87
C ILE A 257 0.32 -43.03 14.66
N GLN A 258 1.48 -42.37 14.69
CA GLN A 258 2.65 -42.81 15.48
C GLN A 258 2.32 -42.91 16.97
N SER A 259 1.72 -41.86 17.56
CA SER A 259 1.33 -41.86 18.98
C SER A 259 0.34 -42.97 19.34
N ARG A 260 -0.62 -43.29 18.46
CA ARG A 260 -1.58 -44.38 18.71
C ARG A 260 -0.98 -45.78 18.50
N LEU A 261 -0.02 -45.91 17.57
CA LEU A 261 0.73 -47.15 17.36
C LEU A 261 1.72 -47.47 18.49
N THR A 262 2.25 -46.46 19.20
CA THR A 262 3.15 -46.70 20.34
C THR A 262 2.44 -47.10 21.63
N ASP A 263 1.21 -46.63 21.87
CA ASP A 263 0.52 -46.85 23.14
C ASP A 263 -0.32 -48.15 23.19
N THR A 264 -0.67 -48.74 22.03
CA THR A 264 -1.52 -49.93 21.97
C THR A 264 -1.22 -50.79 20.74
N ILE A 265 -0.61 -51.96 20.97
CA ILE A 265 -0.67 -53.08 20.03
C ILE A 265 -1.11 -54.32 20.82
N ASN A 266 -2.39 -54.67 20.71
CA ASN A 266 -2.87 -56.01 21.01
C ASN A 266 -3.36 -56.68 19.72
N ARG A 267 -3.36 -58.02 19.68
CA ARG A 267 -3.60 -58.83 18.45
C ARG A 267 -4.84 -58.42 17.63
N LYS A 268 -5.88 -57.88 18.30
CA LYS A 268 -7.13 -57.43 17.67
C LYS A 268 -6.95 -56.21 16.76
N ASP A 269 -6.13 -55.25 17.18
CA ASP A 269 -5.92 -53.99 16.44
C ASP A 269 -5.23 -54.25 15.08
N LEU A 270 -4.43 -55.32 14.99
CA LEU A 270 -3.78 -55.74 13.75
C LEU A 270 -4.77 -56.32 12.72
N ASP A 271 -5.81 -57.03 13.16
CA ASP A 271 -6.85 -57.54 12.25
C ASP A 271 -7.83 -56.44 11.82
N ASP A 272 -8.14 -55.48 12.69
CA ASP A 272 -8.90 -54.28 12.32
C ASP A 272 -8.11 -53.40 11.32
N VAL A 273 -6.77 -53.31 11.45
CA VAL A 273 -5.89 -52.64 10.45
C VAL A 273 -5.85 -53.40 9.12
N LYS A 274 -5.76 -54.73 9.11
CA LYS A 274 -5.86 -55.53 7.86
C LYS A 274 -7.17 -55.25 7.13
N LYS A 275 -8.28 -55.23 7.87
CA LYS A 275 -9.61 -54.94 7.32
C LYS A 275 -9.71 -53.53 6.74
N LEU A 276 -9.08 -52.54 7.39
CA LEU A 276 -9.00 -51.17 6.88
C LEU A 276 -8.20 -51.05 5.57
N VAL A 277 -7.20 -51.93 5.40
CA VAL A 277 -6.33 -52.04 4.22
C VAL A 277 -7.00 -52.78 3.06
N GLU A 278 -7.87 -53.77 3.35
CA GLU A 278 -8.69 -54.44 2.35
C GLU A 278 -9.72 -53.48 1.71
N ASP A 279 -10.32 -52.58 2.50
CA ASP A 279 -11.41 -51.70 2.05
C ASP A 279 -10.98 -50.41 1.32
N ASN A 280 -9.71 -49.98 1.37
CA ASN A 280 -9.27 -48.67 0.81
C ASN A 280 -7.92 -48.68 0.08
N CYS A 281 -7.92 -48.99 -1.22
CA CYS A 281 -6.70 -49.15 -2.04
C CYS A 281 -5.77 -47.93 -2.13
N PHE A 282 -6.23 -46.71 -1.81
CA PHE A 282 -5.44 -45.48 -1.94
C PHE A 282 -4.61 -45.09 -0.71
N ILE A 283 -4.94 -45.63 0.47
CA ILE A 283 -4.21 -45.36 1.73
C ILE A 283 -3.00 -46.32 1.89
N ASN A 284 -3.04 -47.44 1.16
CA ASN A 284 -2.24 -48.64 1.42
C ASN A 284 -0.72 -48.48 1.29
N ARG A 285 -0.17 -47.51 0.54
CA ARG A 285 1.30 -47.42 0.39
C ARG A 285 1.98 -46.71 1.56
N ALA A 286 1.48 -45.53 1.95
CA ALA A 286 2.11 -44.73 3.01
C ALA A 286 1.94 -45.38 4.39
N VAL A 287 0.74 -45.88 4.71
CA VAL A 287 0.45 -46.46 6.03
C VAL A 287 1.16 -47.81 6.22
N VAL A 288 1.21 -48.68 5.21
CA VAL A 288 1.95 -49.94 5.30
C VAL A 288 3.47 -49.71 5.37
N THR A 289 4.00 -48.72 4.64
CA THR A 289 5.44 -48.36 4.75
C THR A 289 5.76 -47.80 6.14
N ALA A 290 4.89 -46.98 6.72
CA ALA A 290 5.07 -46.46 8.08
C ALA A 290 4.93 -47.55 9.17
N ALA A 291 4.00 -48.50 9.01
CA ALA A 291 3.79 -49.59 9.96
C ALA A 291 4.93 -50.65 9.93
N LEU A 292 5.54 -50.89 8.76
CA LEU A 292 6.63 -51.86 8.62
C LEU A 292 8.03 -51.28 8.92
N GLY A 293 8.18 -49.95 8.95
CA GLY A 293 9.45 -49.29 9.25
C GLY A 293 9.93 -49.42 10.70
N GLY A 294 9.06 -49.87 11.62
CA GLY A 294 9.37 -50.03 13.05
C GLY A 294 9.49 -51.47 13.55
N VAL A 295 9.52 -52.46 12.65
CA VAL A 295 9.65 -53.88 13.02
C VAL A 295 11.09 -54.35 12.81
N ASP A 296 11.74 -54.83 13.86
CA ASP A 296 13.07 -55.43 13.76
C ASP A 296 13.00 -56.76 13.01
N ASN A 297 13.32 -56.70 11.71
CA ASN A 297 13.35 -57.80 10.75
C ASN A 297 11.97 -58.43 10.38
N PRO A 298 11.12 -57.70 9.63
CA PRO A 298 9.77 -58.16 9.28
C PRO A 298 9.75 -59.41 8.38
N VAL A 299 10.87 -59.75 7.74
CA VAL A 299 11.03 -60.99 6.96
C VAL A 299 10.88 -62.23 7.86
N ASN A 300 11.43 -62.20 9.07
CA ASN A 300 11.32 -63.32 10.01
C ASN A 300 9.88 -63.45 10.54
N SER A 301 9.24 -62.34 10.93
CA SER A 301 7.84 -62.37 11.39
C SER A 301 6.86 -62.90 10.33
N ILE A 302 7.12 -62.62 9.04
CA ILE A 302 6.36 -63.20 7.92
C ILE A 302 6.69 -64.70 7.76
N LYS A 303 7.96 -65.10 7.90
CA LYS A 303 8.40 -66.50 7.89
C LYS A 303 7.73 -67.32 9.00
N ASP A 304 7.71 -66.80 10.21
CA ASP A 304 7.15 -67.45 11.39
C ASP A 304 5.63 -67.59 11.27
N TYR A 305 4.94 -66.54 10.83
CA TYR A 305 3.50 -66.59 10.54
C TYR A 305 3.15 -67.60 9.44
N LEU A 306 3.96 -67.71 8.38
CA LEU A 306 3.74 -68.69 7.31
C LEU A 306 4.03 -70.13 7.78
N ASN A 307 5.06 -70.35 8.60
CA ASN A 307 5.35 -71.63 9.23
C ASN A 307 4.27 -72.05 10.25
N GLU A 308 3.71 -71.08 11.00
CA GLU A 308 2.61 -71.29 11.96
C GLU A 308 1.29 -71.66 11.25
N LYS A 309 1.00 -71.03 10.09
CA LYS A 309 -0.21 -71.34 9.31
C LYS A 309 -0.09 -72.53 8.36
N PHE A 310 1.11 -72.86 7.91
CA PHE A 310 1.38 -73.94 6.95
C PHE A 310 2.56 -74.81 7.44
N PRO A 311 2.37 -75.59 8.52
CA PRO A 311 3.40 -76.52 8.98
C PRO A 311 3.75 -77.50 7.86
N ALA A 312 5.06 -77.60 7.56
CA ALA A 312 5.54 -78.21 6.33
C ALA A 312 5.11 -79.67 6.17
N ASN A 313 4.40 -79.96 5.07
CA ASN A 313 4.54 -81.26 4.43
C ASN A 313 5.65 -81.12 3.39
N THR A 314 6.83 -81.65 3.72
CA THR A 314 8.07 -81.44 2.97
C THR A 314 8.01 -82.12 1.61
N ASN A 315 8.07 -81.35 0.52
CA ASN A 315 9.18 -81.36 -0.46
C ASN A 315 8.91 -80.33 -1.57
N ASN A 316 9.97 -79.68 -2.04
CA ASN A 316 9.99 -78.53 -2.96
C ASN A 316 9.38 -77.23 -2.38
N ILE A 317 10.22 -76.45 -1.68
CA ILE A 317 10.16 -74.99 -1.81
C ILE A 317 10.45 -74.70 -3.30
N PRO A 318 9.58 -74.03 -4.07
CA PRO A 318 9.85 -73.75 -5.47
C PRO A 318 11.08 -72.84 -5.60
N GLU A 319 11.95 -73.14 -6.56
CA GLU A 319 13.18 -72.38 -6.84
C GLU A 319 12.90 -70.89 -7.12
N ASP A 320 11.69 -70.58 -7.60
CA ASP A 320 11.18 -69.22 -7.82
C ASP A 320 10.94 -68.44 -6.52
N PHE A 321 10.69 -69.12 -5.39
CA PHE A 321 10.47 -68.47 -4.10
C PHE A 321 11.78 -67.98 -3.47
N GLU A 322 12.90 -68.70 -3.64
CA GLU A 322 14.22 -68.18 -3.27
C GLU A 322 14.65 -67.01 -4.17
N LYS A 323 14.38 -67.09 -5.49
CA LYS A 323 14.61 -65.96 -6.41
C LYS A 323 13.77 -64.73 -6.02
N PHE A 324 12.52 -64.93 -5.59
CA PHE A 324 11.66 -63.87 -5.07
C PHE A 324 12.24 -63.24 -3.79
N LEU A 325 12.69 -64.04 -2.82
CA LEU A 325 13.32 -63.56 -1.60
C LEU A 325 14.62 -62.77 -1.88
N GLN A 326 15.50 -63.26 -2.77
CA GLN A 326 16.68 -62.50 -3.20
C GLN A 326 16.31 -61.18 -3.92
N GLY A 327 15.23 -61.18 -4.71
CA GLY A 327 14.70 -59.96 -5.31
C GLY A 327 14.20 -58.94 -4.26
N LEU A 328 13.56 -59.45 -3.21
CA LEU A 328 13.09 -58.65 -2.08
C LEU A 328 14.25 -58.06 -1.27
N GLU A 329 15.32 -58.84 -1.04
CA GLU A 329 16.53 -58.35 -0.35
C GLU A 329 17.28 -57.29 -1.18
N ARG A 330 17.37 -57.45 -2.50
CA ARG A 330 17.96 -56.44 -3.39
C ARG A 330 17.15 -55.14 -3.40
N THR A 331 15.82 -55.23 -3.44
CA THR A 331 14.95 -54.03 -3.37
C THR A 331 14.98 -53.38 -1.98
N LYS A 332 15.11 -54.16 -0.90
CA LYS A 332 15.38 -53.64 0.45
C LYS A 332 16.71 -52.87 0.51
N ALA A 333 17.78 -53.39 -0.06
CA ALA A 333 19.08 -52.71 -0.09
C ALA A 333 19.01 -51.38 -0.87
N GLN A 334 18.34 -51.36 -2.03
CA GLN A 334 18.10 -50.15 -2.82
C GLN A 334 17.22 -49.12 -2.08
N LEU A 335 16.23 -49.58 -1.31
CA LEU A 335 15.41 -48.70 -0.47
C LEU A 335 16.21 -48.06 0.65
N VAL A 336 17.08 -48.81 1.34
CA VAL A 336 17.98 -48.27 2.38
C VAL A 336 18.95 -47.24 1.79
N GLU A 337 19.51 -47.50 0.60
CA GLU A 337 20.36 -46.52 -0.10
C GLU A 337 19.58 -45.23 -0.44
N LYS A 338 18.34 -45.37 -0.92
CA LYS A 338 17.47 -44.22 -1.22
C LYS A 338 17.01 -43.47 0.03
N GLU A 339 16.83 -44.15 1.15
CA GLU A 339 16.52 -43.57 2.45
C GLU A 339 17.73 -42.80 3.02
N GLN A 340 18.94 -43.33 2.85
CA GLN A 340 20.18 -42.61 3.15
C GLN A 340 20.37 -41.38 2.25
N GLU A 341 19.99 -41.46 0.96
CA GLU A 341 19.99 -40.29 0.05
C GLU A 341 18.95 -39.24 0.49
N LEU A 342 17.76 -39.67 0.94
CA LEU A 342 16.69 -38.82 1.44
C LEU A 342 17.03 -38.13 2.75
N THR A 343 17.60 -38.83 3.73
CA THR A 343 18.05 -38.23 5.01
C THR A 343 19.14 -37.19 4.78
N ASN A 344 20.09 -37.46 3.87
CA ASN A 344 21.15 -36.52 3.50
C ASN A 344 20.59 -35.28 2.78
N LYS A 345 19.56 -35.44 1.92
CA LYS A 345 18.80 -34.32 1.34
C LYS A 345 18.00 -33.54 2.39
N THR A 346 17.38 -34.20 3.36
CA THR A 346 16.66 -33.57 4.47
C THR A 346 17.61 -32.74 5.35
N GLY A 347 18.84 -33.21 5.59
CA GLY A 347 19.89 -32.42 6.24
C GLY A 347 20.24 -31.14 5.48
N LYS A 348 20.38 -31.23 4.14
CA LYS A 348 20.60 -30.07 3.27
C LYS A 348 19.41 -29.10 3.27
N ILE A 349 18.17 -29.61 3.26
CA ILE A 349 16.96 -28.79 3.38
C ILE A 349 16.95 -28.06 4.72
N SER A 350 17.24 -28.74 5.84
CA SER A 350 17.30 -28.12 7.16
C SER A 350 18.40 -27.06 7.29
N GLN A 351 19.52 -27.21 6.56
CA GLN A 351 20.53 -26.15 6.47
C GLN A 351 20.02 -24.96 5.65
N LEU A 352 19.45 -25.19 4.46
CA LEU A 352 18.85 -24.14 3.65
C LEU A 352 17.71 -23.40 4.36
N GLU A 353 16.93 -24.08 5.22
CA GLU A 353 15.92 -23.46 6.07
C GLU A 353 16.53 -22.50 7.10
N LYS A 354 17.67 -22.86 7.72
CA LYS A 354 18.42 -21.96 8.62
C LYS A 354 18.97 -20.75 7.87
N ASP A 355 19.60 -20.99 6.71
CA ASP A 355 20.17 -19.93 5.87
C ASP A 355 19.06 -18.95 5.41
N LEU A 356 17.88 -19.49 5.05
CA LEU A 356 16.71 -18.69 4.66
C LEU A 356 16.10 -17.91 5.85
N VAL A 357 16.14 -18.45 7.07
CA VAL A 357 15.80 -17.70 8.29
C VAL A 357 16.78 -16.55 8.53
N GLN A 358 18.09 -16.76 8.35
CA GLN A 358 19.09 -15.70 8.47
C GLN A 358 18.88 -14.60 7.43
N VAL A 359 18.71 -14.95 6.14
CA VAL A 359 18.43 -13.97 5.07
C VAL A 359 17.14 -13.17 5.35
N ARG A 360 16.12 -13.77 5.98
CA ARG A 360 14.91 -13.04 6.41
C ARG A 360 15.16 -12.05 7.54
N GLN A 361 16.09 -12.34 8.46
CA GLN A 361 16.50 -11.42 9.53
C GLN A 361 17.33 -10.26 8.97
N GLU A 362 18.24 -10.53 8.03
CA GLU A 362 19.00 -9.49 7.33
C GLU A 362 18.06 -8.58 6.51
N LYS A 363 17.08 -9.15 5.80
CA LYS A 363 16.05 -8.39 5.07
C LYS A 363 15.19 -7.51 6.01
N SER A 364 14.85 -7.98 7.21
CA SER A 364 14.05 -7.17 8.16
C SER A 364 14.86 -6.04 8.82
N ALA A 365 16.16 -6.25 9.04
CA ALA A 365 17.08 -5.19 9.46
C ALA A 365 17.18 -4.09 8.39
N GLN A 366 17.45 -4.46 7.13
CA GLN A 366 17.51 -3.52 6.00
C GLN A 366 16.17 -2.78 5.76
N GLN A 367 15.03 -3.44 5.95
CA GLN A 367 13.72 -2.79 5.88
C GLN A 367 13.53 -1.74 7.00
N SER A 368 14.11 -1.96 8.18
CA SER A 368 14.06 -1.01 9.29
C SER A 368 14.91 0.22 9.01
N GLU A 369 16.13 0.04 8.51
CA GLU A 369 17.00 1.14 8.02
C GLU A 369 16.32 1.93 6.89
N LEU A 370 15.66 1.25 5.95
CA LEU A 370 14.94 1.91 4.85
C LEU A 370 13.75 2.76 5.34
N ILE A 371 13.07 2.35 6.42
CA ILE A 371 11.99 3.13 7.05
C ILE A 371 12.57 4.41 7.68
N GLU A 372 13.71 4.29 8.37
CA GLU A 372 14.40 5.44 8.97
C GLU A 372 14.95 6.40 7.90
N PHE A 373 15.59 5.87 6.85
CA PHE A 373 16.03 6.67 5.70
C PHE A 373 14.86 7.40 5.02
N LYS A 374 13.71 6.73 4.81
CA LYS A 374 12.50 7.37 4.28
C LYS A 374 11.99 8.48 5.21
N ARG A 375 12.03 8.30 6.53
CA ARG A 375 11.68 9.36 7.49
C ARG A 375 12.58 10.59 7.34
N ILE A 376 13.90 10.38 7.22
CA ILE A 376 14.89 11.46 7.01
C ILE A 376 14.65 12.19 5.68
N VAL A 377 14.39 11.46 4.59
CA VAL A 377 14.10 12.03 3.27
C VAL A 377 12.79 12.83 3.27
N CYS A 378 11.73 12.34 3.93
CA CYS A 378 10.48 13.09 4.09
C CYS A 378 10.68 14.38 4.91
N GLY A 379 11.53 14.36 5.94
CA GLY A 379 11.93 15.57 6.68
C GLY A 379 12.56 16.61 5.76
N ARG A 380 13.61 16.21 5.02
CA ARG A 380 14.31 17.09 4.05
C ARG A 380 13.41 17.61 2.92
N ALA A 381 12.39 16.86 2.54
CA ALA A 381 11.38 17.32 1.58
C ALA A 381 10.52 18.46 2.16
N SER A 382 10.16 18.39 3.45
CA SER A 382 9.50 19.49 4.17
C SER A 382 10.39 20.74 4.20
N ASP A 383 11.66 20.58 4.59
CA ASP A 383 12.64 21.67 4.63
C ASP A 383 12.80 22.34 3.25
N THR A 384 12.75 21.56 2.17
CA THR A 384 12.85 22.06 0.79
C THR A 384 11.64 22.92 0.41
N VAL A 385 10.43 22.55 0.85
CA VAL A 385 9.20 23.36 0.66
C VAL A 385 9.28 24.65 1.48
N GLU A 386 9.77 24.58 2.71
CA GLU A 386 9.89 25.73 3.60
C GLU A 386 10.96 26.73 3.11
N ILE A 387 12.13 26.26 2.67
CA ILE A 387 13.14 27.07 1.97
C ILE A 387 12.56 27.73 0.70
N SER A 388 11.69 27.03 -0.03
CA SER A 388 11.03 27.56 -1.24
C SER A 388 9.92 28.58 -0.93
N ARG A 389 9.38 28.57 0.30
CA ARG A 389 8.50 29.62 0.83
C ARG A 389 9.33 30.83 1.26
N LEU A 390 10.32 30.63 2.13
CA LEU A 390 11.23 31.67 2.61
C LEU A 390 11.90 32.43 1.45
N LYS A 391 12.33 31.75 0.37
CA LYS A 391 12.88 32.41 -0.83
C LYS A 391 11.89 33.35 -1.53
N ARG A 392 10.58 33.07 -1.52
CA ARG A 392 9.56 33.96 -2.09
C ARG A 392 9.33 35.16 -1.17
N ASP A 393 9.24 34.93 0.12
CA ASP A 393 9.02 35.98 1.12
C ASP A 393 10.23 36.96 1.13
N LEU A 394 11.46 36.44 1.05
CA LEU A 394 12.70 37.24 0.94
C LEU A 394 12.79 38.01 -0.39
N LYS A 395 12.18 37.50 -1.47
CA LYS A 395 12.06 38.22 -2.75
C LYS A 395 11.09 39.40 -2.62
N GLN A 396 9.91 39.20 -2.03
CA GLN A 396 8.94 40.28 -1.78
C GLN A 396 9.53 41.37 -0.90
N VAL A 397 10.19 41.02 0.21
CA VAL A 397 10.86 41.98 1.11
C VAL A 397 11.98 42.75 0.38
N ARG A 398 12.66 42.13 -0.59
CA ARG A 398 13.66 42.83 -1.42
C ARG A 398 13.00 43.86 -2.34
N GLU A 399 11.96 43.45 -3.08
CA GLU A 399 11.20 44.32 -4.00
C GLU A 399 10.57 45.52 -3.26
N GLU A 400 10.00 45.29 -2.06
CA GLU A 400 9.43 46.35 -1.22
C GLU A 400 10.49 47.33 -0.71
N ARG A 401 11.65 46.84 -0.28
CA ARG A 401 12.79 47.69 0.13
C ARG A 401 13.36 48.49 -1.04
N ASP A 402 13.41 47.93 -2.25
CA ASP A 402 13.87 48.65 -3.43
C ASP A 402 12.86 49.73 -3.88
N ARG A 403 11.55 49.47 -3.72
CA ARG A 403 10.47 50.46 -3.88
C ARG A 403 10.60 51.59 -2.86
N LEU A 404 10.70 51.27 -1.56
CA LEU A 404 10.85 52.26 -0.48
C LEU A 404 12.15 53.08 -0.60
N SER A 405 13.24 52.48 -1.11
CA SER A 405 14.50 53.18 -1.43
C SER A 405 14.33 54.18 -2.59
N SER A 406 13.53 53.83 -3.59
CA SER A 406 13.23 54.69 -4.73
C SER A 406 12.31 55.85 -4.31
N GLU A 407 11.29 55.57 -3.50
CA GLU A 407 10.39 56.57 -2.93
C GLU A 407 11.12 57.56 -1.99
N ASN A 408 12.03 57.07 -1.13
CA ASN A 408 12.89 57.93 -0.32
C ASN A 408 13.80 58.83 -1.17
N ARG A 409 14.33 58.35 -2.30
CA ARG A 409 15.11 59.17 -3.23
C ARG A 409 14.27 60.27 -3.87
N LEU A 410 13.04 59.97 -4.30
CA LEU A 410 12.09 60.97 -4.82
C LEU A 410 11.72 62.01 -3.75
N LEU A 411 11.43 61.59 -2.52
CA LEU A 411 11.12 62.48 -1.40
C LEU A 411 12.30 63.41 -1.07
N ARG A 412 13.55 62.89 -1.07
CA ARG A 412 14.76 63.70 -0.92
C ARG A 412 14.92 64.71 -2.06
N SER A 413 14.72 64.28 -3.31
CA SER A 413 14.78 65.18 -4.48
C SER A 413 13.76 66.31 -4.37
N ASN A 414 12.50 66.00 -4.10
CA ASN A 414 11.42 66.99 -3.94
C ASN A 414 11.67 67.93 -2.75
N LYS A 415 12.25 67.43 -1.64
CA LYS A 415 12.63 68.26 -0.49
C LYS A 415 13.76 69.22 -0.86
N ASN A 416 14.78 68.75 -1.57
CA ASN A 416 15.91 69.56 -2.01
C ASN A 416 15.44 70.64 -3.01
N GLU A 417 14.60 70.28 -3.98
CA GLU A 417 14.03 71.22 -4.94
C GLU A 417 13.21 72.33 -4.27
N LYS A 418 12.29 71.97 -3.36
CA LYS A 418 11.51 72.95 -2.58
C LYS A 418 12.40 73.85 -1.73
N SER A 419 13.47 73.30 -1.14
CA SER A 419 14.46 74.07 -0.37
C SER A 419 15.20 75.07 -1.26
N SER A 420 15.66 74.63 -2.44
CA SER A 420 16.32 75.49 -3.43
C SER A 420 15.40 76.60 -3.96
N GLN A 421 14.12 76.30 -4.23
CA GLN A 421 13.12 77.29 -4.64
C GLN A 421 12.90 78.35 -3.54
N ALA A 422 12.77 77.93 -2.27
CA ALA A 422 12.64 78.83 -1.13
C ALA A 422 13.89 79.73 -0.96
N ILE A 423 15.10 79.16 -1.03
CA ILE A 423 16.37 79.91 -0.97
C ILE A 423 16.49 80.90 -2.13
N SER A 424 16.07 80.54 -3.35
CA SER A 424 16.09 81.45 -4.50
C SER A 424 15.13 82.64 -4.34
N SER A 425 13.97 82.41 -3.69
CA SER A 425 12.97 83.43 -3.41
C SER A 425 13.44 84.38 -2.30
N GLY A 426 14.06 83.83 -1.24
CA GLY A 426 14.70 84.61 -0.18
C GLY A 426 15.85 85.48 -0.70
N ARG A 427 16.71 84.93 -1.57
CA ARG A 427 17.80 85.70 -2.23
C ARG A 427 17.25 86.90 -3.02
N LYS A 428 16.19 86.72 -3.81
CA LYS A 428 15.53 87.82 -4.52
C LYS A 428 15.05 88.90 -3.55
N LEU A 429 14.30 88.52 -2.52
CA LEU A 429 13.72 89.46 -1.55
C LEU A 429 14.80 90.26 -0.79
N SER A 430 15.86 89.59 -0.32
CA SER A 430 16.98 90.24 0.38
C SER A 430 17.75 91.21 -0.51
N ASN A 431 18.00 90.84 -1.78
CA ASN A 431 18.70 91.70 -2.72
C ASN A 431 17.88 92.94 -3.08
N TYR A 432 16.56 92.80 -3.26
CA TYR A 432 15.67 93.96 -3.47
C TYR A 432 15.64 94.88 -2.25
N ALA A 433 15.54 94.35 -1.03
CA ALA A 433 15.60 95.15 0.18
C ALA A 433 16.92 95.94 0.29
N SER A 434 18.06 95.28 0.07
CA SER A 434 19.38 95.92 0.07
C SER A 434 19.50 97.02 -1.01
N ALA A 435 19.01 96.76 -2.23
CA ALA A 435 19.02 97.74 -3.31
C ALA A 435 18.18 98.97 -2.97
N CYS A 436 16.98 98.78 -2.40
CA CYS A 436 16.12 99.88 -1.95
C CYS A 436 16.80 100.76 -0.89
N PHE A 437 17.46 100.18 0.12
CA PHE A 437 18.17 100.98 1.14
C PHE A 437 19.37 101.76 0.57
N ILE A 438 20.12 101.17 -0.37
CA ILE A 438 21.23 101.86 -1.05
C ILE A 438 20.69 103.02 -1.90
N LEU A 439 19.61 102.80 -2.66
CA LEU A 439 18.97 103.85 -3.48
C LEU A 439 18.38 104.97 -2.62
N LEU A 440 17.75 104.66 -1.47
CA LEU A 440 17.28 105.68 -0.52
C LEU A 440 18.44 106.50 0.04
N GLY A 441 19.54 105.85 0.42
CA GLY A 441 20.76 106.52 0.89
C GLY A 441 21.31 107.49 -0.16
N VAL A 442 21.51 107.02 -1.39
CA VAL A 442 21.98 107.87 -2.51
C VAL A 442 21.01 109.01 -2.78
N TYR A 443 19.69 108.77 -2.78
CA TYR A 443 18.69 109.81 -2.95
C TYR A 443 18.76 110.87 -1.86
N THR A 444 18.93 110.48 -0.58
CA THR A 444 19.10 111.45 0.52
C THR A 444 20.38 112.27 0.38
N VAL A 445 21.49 111.70 -0.07
CA VAL A 445 22.73 112.45 -0.35
C VAL A 445 22.54 113.45 -1.49
N VAL A 446 21.90 113.04 -2.59
CA VAL A 446 21.61 113.94 -3.72
C VAL A 446 20.64 115.06 -3.31
N ALA A 447 19.60 114.75 -2.54
CA ALA A 447 18.67 115.76 -2.02
C ALA A 447 19.36 116.78 -1.09
N CYS A 448 20.35 116.36 -0.29
CA CYS A 448 21.15 117.26 0.54
C CYS A 448 22.11 118.17 -0.26
N LEU A 449 22.49 117.78 -1.48
CA LEU A 449 23.39 118.56 -2.35
C LEU A 449 22.66 119.57 -3.24
N VAL A 450 21.34 119.43 -3.43
CA VAL A 450 20.54 120.27 -4.34
C VAL A 450 19.82 121.43 -3.61
N ILE A 451 19.80 121.43 -2.28
CA ILE A 451 19.11 122.44 -1.46
C ILE A 451 20.14 123.32 -0.76
N GLU A 452 20.44 124.50 -1.34
CA GLU A 452 21.59 125.33 -0.97
C GLU A 452 21.44 126.14 0.36
N ASP A 453 20.26 126.20 0.98
CA ASP A 453 20.00 126.97 2.21
C ASP A 453 19.55 126.10 3.39
N TYR A 454 20.49 125.47 4.10
CA TYR A 454 20.25 124.82 5.40
C TYR A 454 21.34 125.14 6.44
N PRO A 455 20.99 125.51 7.69
CA PRO A 455 21.97 125.70 8.75
C PRO A 455 22.70 124.38 9.05
N GLY A 456 24.04 124.43 9.13
CA GLY A 456 24.92 123.25 9.00
C GLY A 456 24.69 122.09 9.98
N ILE A 457 24.01 122.31 11.11
CA ILE A 457 23.63 121.26 12.06
C ILE A 457 22.63 120.27 11.42
N ILE A 458 21.71 120.76 10.58
CA ILE A 458 20.69 119.93 9.93
C ILE A 458 21.31 119.10 8.80
N SER A 459 22.25 119.67 8.04
CA SER A 459 23.03 118.93 7.02
C SER A 459 23.87 117.80 7.63
N ALA A 460 24.51 118.05 8.79
CA ALA A 460 25.22 117.02 9.56
C ALA A 460 24.29 115.89 10.02
N PHE A 461 23.04 116.20 10.41
CA PHE A 461 22.05 115.19 10.80
C PHE A 461 21.61 114.33 9.59
N PHE A 462 21.26 114.94 8.46
CA PHE A 462 20.84 114.17 7.27
C PHE A 462 21.97 113.34 6.67
N THR A 463 23.21 113.83 6.66
CA THR A 463 24.38 113.04 6.22
C THR A 463 24.67 111.87 7.16
N ALA A 464 24.53 112.04 8.48
CA ALA A 464 24.61 110.95 9.44
C ALA A 464 23.50 109.90 9.25
N VAL A 465 22.26 110.32 8.95
CA VAL A 465 21.14 109.43 8.62
C VAL A 465 21.38 108.68 7.31
N ALA A 466 21.90 109.35 6.27
CA ALA A 466 22.25 108.72 4.99
C ALA A 466 23.35 107.66 5.16
N LEU A 467 24.40 107.97 5.94
CA LEU A 467 25.45 107.02 6.30
C LEU A 467 24.90 105.83 7.11
N ALA A 468 23.97 106.07 8.05
CA ALA A 468 23.32 105.00 8.80
C ALA A 468 22.51 104.06 7.89
N PHE A 469 21.75 104.59 6.93
CA PHE A 469 21.03 103.77 5.94
C PHE A 469 21.97 103.01 5.00
N PHE A 470 23.06 103.64 4.56
CA PHE A 470 24.08 102.98 3.73
C PHE A 470 24.75 101.83 4.48
N LEU A 471 25.17 102.06 5.73
CA LEU A 471 25.76 101.04 6.61
C LEU A 471 24.76 99.92 6.93
N LEU A 472 23.48 100.21 7.18
CA LEU A 472 22.45 99.17 7.31
C LEU A 472 22.31 98.34 6.03
N GLY A 473 22.35 98.98 4.86
CA GLY A 473 22.37 98.30 3.56
C GLY A 473 23.55 97.35 3.44
N CYS A 474 24.76 97.83 3.71
CA CYS A 474 25.99 97.02 3.68
C CYS A 474 25.97 95.88 4.71
N CYS A 475 25.50 96.12 5.95
CA CYS A 475 25.38 95.07 6.97
C CYS A 475 24.35 94.00 6.59
N ASN A 476 23.22 94.38 6.00
CA ASN A 476 22.22 93.42 5.51
C ASN A 476 22.76 92.60 4.33
N LEU A 477 23.50 93.21 3.40
CA LEU A 477 24.17 92.52 2.29
C LEU A 477 25.26 91.55 2.80
N TYR A 478 26.07 91.98 3.76
CA TYR A 478 27.08 91.12 4.39
C TYR A 478 26.44 89.94 5.12
N LYS A 479 25.40 90.17 5.93
CA LYS A 479 24.69 89.13 6.68
C LYS A 479 24.01 88.11 5.75
N ALA A 480 23.47 88.55 4.61
CA ALA A 480 22.95 87.64 3.59
C ALA A 480 24.05 86.73 3.02
N ASN A 481 25.25 87.28 2.76
CA ASN A 481 26.38 86.52 2.23
C ASN A 481 27.04 85.57 3.27
N THR A 482 27.08 85.91 4.56
CA THR A 482 27.60 85.00 5.59
C THR A 482 26.63 83.87 5.92
N ILE A 483 25.32 84.10 5.86
CA ILE A 483 24.32 83.02 6.01
C ILE A 483 24.40 82.05 4.81
N LEU A 484 24.85 82.50 3.64
CA LEU A 484 25.06 81.65 2.46
C LEU A 484 26.22 80.66 2.63
N SER A 485 27.36 81.05 3.22
CA SER A 485 28.52 80.15 3.36
C SER A 485 28.27 78.98 4.33
N ASP A 486 27.52 79.22 5.41
CA ASP A 486 27.17 78.17 6.38
C ASP A 486 26.15 77.16 5.80
N VAL A 487 25.28 77.61 4.89
CA VAL A 487 24.29 76.74 4.24
C VAL A 487 24.89 75.91 3.09
N GLU A 488 25.86 76.42 2.33
CA GLU A 488 26.55 75.61 1.33
C GLU A 488 27.47 74.55 1.97
N SER A 489 28.20 74.89 3.03
CA SER A 489 29.07 73.94 3.74
C SER A 489 28.30 72.75 4.34
N THR A 490 27.10 73.01 4.87
CA THR A 490 26.22 71.96 5.44
C THR A 490 25.53 71.08 4.39
N GLN A 491 25.38 71.53 3.14
CA GLN A 491 24.93 70.64 2.05
C GLN A 491 26.03 69.73 1.51
N LEU A 492 27.28 70.22 1.42
CA LEU A 492 28.43 69.43 0.95
C LEU A 492 28.79 68.29 1.92
N GLY A 493 28.80 68.54 3.22
CA GLY A 493 29.10 67.53 4.25
C GLY A 493 28.11 66.35 4.31
N GLY A 494 26.95 66.46 3.64
CA GLY A 494 25.95 65.40 3.54
C GLY A 494 26.19 64.38 2.41
N LEU A 495 27.11 64.63 1.47
CA LEU A 495 27.37 63.73 0.33
C LEU A 495 28.51 62.72 0.54
N GLU A 496 29.43 62.95 1.48
CA GLU A 496 30.57 62.04 1.73
C GLU A 496 30.26 60.90 2.72
N ARG A 497 29.00 60.76 3.18
CA ARG A 497 28.57 59.69 4.11
C ARG A 497 27.22 59.06 3.73
N SER A 498 27.21 58.21 2.70
CA SER A 498 26.25 57.09 2.60
C SER A 498 26.77 55.95 1.71
#